data_AF-A0A370GLI7-F1
#
_entry.id   AF-A0A370GLI7-F1
#
_cell.length_a   1.000
_cell.length_b   1.000
_cell.length_c   1.000
_cell.angle_alpha   90.00
_cell.angle_beta   90.00
_cell.angle_gamma   90.00
#
_symmetry.space_group_name_H-M   'P 1'
#
loop_
_entity.id
_entity.type
_entity.pdbx_description
1 polymer ?
#
loop_
_entity_poly.entity_id
_entity_poly.type
_entity_poly.pdbx_seq_one_letter_code
_entity_poly.pdbx_strand_id
1 'polypeptide(L)'
;MKYFYSIIQALLIFAGLFLISDTALAGSLKVEDMDSSEKADIHVSILLERVYLDGEMSEETVDESIISMEEFWDKYQHWQLVDVEDGTITFQKRINDISPLLKSNGYFGLSEDGTLSIFNGKPDQSNLIQSFFQIDMRRLESSTQKKLMNGIPIKNKYDYTSVLETYRPLSIN
;
A
#
# COMPACT_ATOMS: atom_id res chain seq x y z
N MET A 1 3.63 20.18 -0.67
CA MET A 1 2.61 20.64 0.30
C MET A 1 1.34 21.23 -0.37
N LYS A 2 0.93 20.76 -1.56
CA LYS A 2 -0.36 21.18 -2.19
C LYS A 2 -1.52 20.22 -1.89
N TYR A 3 -1.23 18.98 -1.52
CA TYR A 3 -2.23 17.93 -1.31
C TYR A 3 -2.94 17.98 0.07
N PHE A 4 -2.39 18.74 1.03
CA PHE A 4 -2.94 18.78 2.39
C PHE A 4 -4.21 19.64 2.51
N TYR A 5 -4.38 20.65 1.65
CA TYR A 5 -5.54 21.54 1.67
C TYR A 5 -6.80 20.94 1.01
N SER A 6 -6.65 19.95 0.11
CA SER A 6 -7.78 19.35 -0.62
C SER A 6 -8.56 18.34 0.25
N ILE A 7 -7.90 17.69 1.21
CA ILE A 7 -8.51 16.66 2.07
C ILE A 7 -9.44 17.28 3.13
N ILE A 8 -9.18 18.52 3.56
CA ILE A 8 -9.97 19.20 4.60
C ILE A 8 -11.32 19.72 4.05
N GLN A 9 -11.43 20.03 2.76
CA GLN A 9 -12.69 20.53 2.18
C GLN A 9 -13.72 19.41 1.92
N ALA A 10 -13.31 18.18 1.66
CA ALA A 10 -14.24 17.06 1.46
C ALA A 10 -14.94 16.60 2.76
N LEU A 11 -14.32 16.83 3.92
CA LEU A 11 -14.82 16.35 5.22
C LEU A 11 -15.94 17.22 5.80
N LEU A 12 -16.09 18.47 5.33
CA LEU A 12 -17.12 19.41 5.82
C LEU A 12 -18.50 19.23 5.17
N ILE A 13 -18.59 18.55 4.02
CA ILE A 13 -19.87 18.32 3.34
C ILE A 13 -20.64 17.14 3.97
N PHE A 14 -19.92 16.17 4.57
CA PHE A 14 -20.53 14.97 5.15
C PHE A 14 -21.18 15.22 6.53
N ALA A 15 -20.74 16.23 7.28
CA ALA A 15 -21.29 16.56 8.61
C ALA A 15 -22.58 17.40 8.55
N GLY A 16 -22.94 17.97 7.40
CA GLY A 16 -24.08 18.88 7.25
C GLY A 16 -25.44 18.21 7.01
N LEU A 17 -25.48 16.90 6.73
CA LEU A 17 -26.73 16.22 6.36
C LEU A 17 -27.39 15.42 7.49
N PHE A 18 -26.80 15.38 8.69
CA PHE A 18 -27.27 14.50 9.77
C PHE A 18 -28.25 15.14 10.78
N LEU A 19 -28.77 16.35 10.51
CA LEU A 19 -29.63 17.10 11.46
C LEU A 19 -31.06 17.39 10.96
N ILE A 20 -31.69 16.45 10.24
CA ILE A 20 -33.14 16.52 10.01
C ILE A 20 -33.78 15.13 10.13
N SER A 21 -34.01 14.68 11.36
CA SER A 21 -34.99 13.64 11.66
C SER A 21 -35.95 14.16 12.73
N ASP A 22 -37.20 14.38 12.31
CA ASP A 22 -38.46 14.06 13.01
C ASP A 22 -39.59 15.03 12.66
N THR A 23 -40.42 14.64 11.69
CA THR A 23 -41.88 14.83 11.80
C THR A 23 -42.58 13.65 11.13
N ALA A 24 -43.13 12.77 11.95
CA ALA A 24 -44.04 11.73 11.52
C ALA A 24 -45.37 12.34 11.03
N LEU A 25 -45.79 12.00 9.81
CA LEU A 25 -47.19 12.08 9.41
C LEU A 25 -47.54 10.81 8.64
N ALA A 26 -48.37 9.99 9.27
CA ALA A 26 -48.96 8.79 8.69
C ALA A 26 -49.87 9.17 7.52
N GLY A 27 -49.47 8.78 6.31
CA GLY A 27 -50.28 8.82 5.11
C GLY A 27 -50.07 7.53 4.33
N SER A 28 -51.10 6.69 4.27
CA SER A 28 -51.12 5.47 3.47
C SER A 28 -50.93 5.82 1.99
N LEU A 29 -49.81 5.42 1.41
CA LEU A 29 -49.60 5.42 -0.03
C LEU A 29 -49.39 3.96 -0.47
N LYS A 30 -50.26 3.54 -1.39
CA LYS A 30 -50.14 2.32 -2.18
C LYS A 30 -48.71 2.24 -2.74
N VAL A 31 -47.98 1.22 -2.34
CA VAL A 31 -46.76 0.80 -3.03
C VAL A 31 -47.24 0.03 -4.27
N GLU A 32 -47.27 0.73 -5.41
CA GLU A 32 -47.15 0.05 -6.70
C GLU A 32 -45.70 -0.42 -6.77
N ASP A 33 -45.52 -1.74 -6.80
CA ASP A 33 -44.25 -2.36 -7.17
C ASP A 33 -43.93 -1.96 -8.62
N MET A 34 -43.16 -0.88 -8.78
CA MET A 34 -42.41 -0.59 -10.00
C MET A 34 -41.04 -1.27 -9.88
N ASP A 35 -41.06 -2.58 -10.12
CA ASP A 35 -39.91 -3.34 -10.58
C ASP A 35 -39.58 -2.90 -12.02
N SER A 36 -38.54 -2.08 -12.19
CA SER A 36 -37.78 -1.90 -13.44
C SER A 36 -36.76 -0.76 -13.28
N SER A 37 -35.69 -1.02 -12.52
CA SER A 37 -34.42 -0.34 -12.81
C SER A 37 -33.66 -1.26 -13.75
N GLU A 38 -33.57 -0.91 -15.02
CA GLU A 38 -32.49 -1.42 -15.88
C GLU A 38 -31.18 -1.20 -15.11
N LYS A 39 -30.56 -2.29 -14.66
CA LYS A 39 -29.22 -2.26 -14.07
C LYS A 39 -28.29 -1.87 -15.20
N ALA A 40 -27.98 -0.58 -15.31
CA ALA A 40 -27.02 -0.09 -16.28
C ALA A 40 -25.66 -0.73 -15.94
N ASP A 41 -25.18 -1.61 -16.83
CA ASP A 41 -23.83 -2.15 -16.77
C ASP A 41 -22.84 -1.01 -17.03
N ILE A 42 -22.19 -0.52 -15.97
CA ILE A 42 -21.14 0.49 -16.08
C ILE A 42 -19.81 -0.24 -16.20
N HIS A 43 -19.20 -0.20 -17.39
CA HIS A 43 -17.85 -0.70 -17.59
C HIS A 43 -16.83 0.33 -17.10
N VAL A 44 -15.98 -0.08 -16.17
CA VAL A 44 -14.92 0.76 -15.60
C VAL A 44 -13.60 0.00 -15.57
N SER A 45 -12.50 0.70 -15.79
CA SER A 45 -11.17 0.14 -15.56
C SER A 45 -10.73 0.46 -14.14
N ILE A 46 -10.20 -0.52 -13.41
CA ILE A 46 -9.82 -0.39 -12.02
C ILE A 46 -8.32 -0.65 -11.92
N LEU A 47 -7.56 0.35 -11.48
CA LEU A 47 -6.15 0.21 -11.16
C LEU A 47 -5.98 -0.10 -9.67
N LEU A 48 -5.44 -1.27 -9.36
CA LEU A 48 -5.19 -1.74 -7.99
C LEU A 48 -3.71 -1.62 -7.64
N GLU A 49 -3.39 -0.64 -6.81
CA GLU A 49 -2.05 -0.42 -6.27
C GLU A 49 -1.89 -1.09 -4.90
N ARG A 50 -0.85 -1.90 -4.74
CA ARG A 50 -0.49 -2.52 -3.45
C ARG A 50 0.86 -2.01 -3.03
N VAL A 51 0.90 -1.29 -1.91
CA VAL A 51 2.13 -0.72 -1.34
C VAL A 51 2.62 -1.60 -0.20
N TYR A 52 3.83 -2.14 -0.33
CA TYR A 52 4.43 -3.05 0.64
C TYR A 52 5.33 -2.31 1.65
N LEU A 53 5.78 -3.00 2.70
CA LEU A 53 6.59 -2.41 3.78
C LEU A 53 8.02 -2.02 3.37
N ASP A 54 8.52 -2.65 2.31
CA ASP A 54 9.79 -2.35 1.64
C ASP A 54 9.68 -1.18 0.66
N GLY A 55 8.48 -0.60 0.48
CA GLY A 55 8.27 0.54 -0.40
C GLY A 55 8.05 0.19 -1.87
N GLU A 56 8.17 -1.10 -2.22
CA GLU A 56 7.75 -1.60 -3.53
C GLU A 56 6.24 -1.43 -3.71
N MET A 57 5.83 -1.22 -4.96
CA MET A 57 4.44 -1.11 -5.37
C MET A 57 4.15 -2.14 -6.46
N SER A 58 3.05 -2.89 -6.32
CA SER A 58 2.51 -3.68 -7.41
C SER A 58 1.21 -3.09 -7.92
N GLU A 59 1.02 -3.18 -9.23
CA GLU A 59 -0.15 -2.67 -9.94
C GLU A 59 -0.87 -3.81 -10.66
N GLU A 60 -2.19 -3.74 -10.68
CA GLU A 60 -3.04 -4.67 -11.42
C GLU A 60 -4.23 -3.90 -11.98
N THR A 61 -4.43 -3.96 -13.31
CA THR A 61 -5.61 -3.39 -13.96
C THR A 61 -6.67 -4.45 -14.15
N VAL A 62 -7.89 -4.15 -13.72
CA VAL A 62 -9.06 -5.03 -13.85
C VAL A 62 -10.19 -4.25 -14.50
N ASP A 63 -10.73 -4.76 -15.60
CA ASP A 63 -11.95 -4.19 -16.20
C ASP A 63 -13.18 -4.85 -15.55
N GLU A 64 -14.08 -4.03 -15.00
CA GLU A 64 -15.27 -4.49 -14.29
C GLU A 64 -16.56 -3.91 -14.86
N SER A 65 -17.61 -4.74 -14.87
CA SER A 65 -18.97 -4.29 -15.13
C SER A 65 -19.69 -4.12 -13.80
N ILE A 66 -20.00 -2.89 -13.44
CA ILE A 66 -20.70 -2.57 -12.20
C ILE A 66 -22.20 -2.70 -12.45
N ILE A 67 -22.77 -3.78 -11.91
CA ILE A 67 -24.21 -4.08 -11.91
C ILE A 67 -24.88 -3.50 -10.66
N SER A 68 -24.13 -3.38 -9.56
CA SER A 68 -24.56 -2.86 -8.26
C SER A 68 -23.43 -2.06 -7.63
N MET A 69 -23.70 -0.78 -7.31
CA MET A 69 -22.74 0.06 -6.60
C MET A 69 -22.46 -0.46 -5.19
N GLU A 70 -23.43 -1.09 -4.53
CA GLU A 70 -23.26 -1.69 -3.20
C GLU A 70 -22.22 -2.84 -3.26
N GLU A 71 -22.40 -3.78 -4.19
CA GLU A 71 -21.48 -4.90 -4.38
C GLU A 71 -20.07 -4.43 -4.77
N PHE A 72 -19.98 -3.37 -5.58
CA PHE A 72 -18.71 -2.74 -5.95
C PHE A 72 -17.97 -2.19 -4.73
N TRP A 73 -18.63 -1.38 -3.89
CA TRP A 73 -18.00 -0.84 -2.70
C TRP A 73 -17.66 -1.91 -1.66
N ASP A 74 -18.50 -2.94 -1.51
CA ASP A 74 -18.21 -4.07 -0.63
C ASP A 74 -16.97 -4.85 -1.08
N LYS A 75 -16.79 -5.04 -2.39
CA LYS A 75 -15.58 -5.70 -2.93
C LYS A 75 -14.30 -4.91 -2.63
N TYR A 76 -14.37 -3.57 -2.66
CA TYR A 76 -13.24 -2.67 -2.45
C TYR A 76 -13.21 -2.02 -1.06
N GLN A 77 -14.01 -2.48 -0.09
CA GLN A 77 -14.16 -1.86 1.23
C GLN A 77 -12.85 -1.74 2.06
N HIS A 78 -11.84 -2.56 1.74
CA HIS A 78 -10.53 -2.54 2.38
C HIS A 78 -9.44 -1.86 1.53
N TRP A 79 -9.86 -1.20 0.46
CA TRP A 79 -9.02 -0.42 -0.42
C TRP A 79 -9.35 1.06 -0.23
N GLN A 80 -8.35 1.90 -0.37
CA GLN A 80 -8.50 3.34 -0.35
C GLN A 80 -8.68 3.82 -1.78
N LEU A 81 -9.79 4.50 -2.08
CA LEU A 81 -9.91 5.24 -3.33
C LEU A 81 -8.91 6.40 -3.30
N VAL A 82 -7.96 6.42 -4.25
CA VAL A 82 -6.92 7.46 -4.30
C VAL A 82 -7.10 8.39 -5.49
N ASP A 83 -7.70 7.92 -6.59
CA ASP A 83 -7.92 8.75 -7.77
C ASP A 83 -9.08 8.22 -8.65
N VAL A 84 -9.68 9.12 -9.43
CA VAL A 84 -10.65 8.81 -10.49
C VAL A 84 -10.41 9.76 -11.65
N GLU A 85 -9.79 9.25 -12.73
CA GLU A 85 -9.46 10.04 -13.92
C GLU A 85 -9.66 9.17 -15.18
N ASP A 86 -10.10 9.79 -16.28
CA ASP A 86 -10.20 9.16 -17.60
C ASP A 86 -10.93 7.79 -17.64
N GLY A 87 -11.98 7.64 -16.84
CA GLY A 87 -12.75 6.38 -16.77
C GLY A 87 -12.01 5.24 -16.05
N THR A 88 -10.93 5.56 -15.34
CA THR A 88 -10.16 4.64 -14.51
C THR A 88 -10.33 5.02 -13.03
N ILE A 89 -10.60 4.03 -12.19
CA ILE A 89 -10.68 4.17 -10.74
C ILE A 89 -9.41 3.57 -10.14
N THR A 90 -8.64 4.38 -9.41
CA THR A 90 -7.42 3.91 -8.74
C THR A 90 -7.68 3.65 -7.27
N PHE A 91 -7.49 2.40 -6.88
CA PHE A 91 -7.57 1.94 -5.50
C PHE A 91 -6.19 1.55 -5.00
N GLN A 92 -5.84 2.02 -3.80
CA GLN A 92 -4.59 1.68 -3.14
C GLN A 92 -4.84 0.88 -1.86
N LYS A 93 -3.99 -0.12 -1.61
CA LYS A 93 -3.99 -0.90 -0.36
C LYS A 93 -2.58 -1.03 0.19
N ARG A 94 -2.42 -0.74 1.47
CA ARG A 94 -1.18 -1.03 2.19
C ARG A 94 -1.14 -2.49 2.62
N ILE A 95 -0.07 -3.18 2.26
CA ILE A 95 0.17 -4.57 2.61
C ILE A 95 1.17 -4.61 3.76
N ASN A 96 0.75 -5.19 4.89
CA ASN A 96 1.61 -5.38 6.07
C ASN A 96 2.53 -6.60 5.92
N ASP A 97 3.23 -6.64 4.79
CA ASP A 97 4.20 -7.66 4.40
C ASP A 97 5.21 -7.05 3.42
N ILE A 98 6.30 -7.78 3.18
CA ILE A 98 7.28 -7.42 2.16
C ILE A 98 6.83 -7.90 0.77
N SER A 99 7.34 -7.25 -0.28
CA SER A 99 6.98 -7.58 -1.66
C SER A 99 7.37 -9.01 -2.05
N PRO A 100 6.68 -9.62 -3.04
CA PRO A 100 7.10 -10.90 -3.61
C PRO A 100 8.54 -10.88 -4.13
N LEU A 101 8.97 -9.76 -4.74
CA LEU A 101 10.34 -9.56 -5.21
C LEU A 101 11.35 -9.80 -4.08
N LEU A 102 11.12 -9.16 -2.93
CA LEU A 102 12.01 -9.26 -1.79
C LEU A 102 12.02 -10.67 -1.19
N LYS A 103 10.87 -11.35 -1.12
CA LYS A 103 10.79 -12.74 -0.63
C LYS A 103 11.54 -13.72 -1.52
N SER A 104 11.51 -13.50 -2.83
CA SER A 104 12.09 -14.42 -3.80
C SER A 104 13.60 -14.30 -3.90
N ASN A 105 14.13 -13.07 -3.85
CA ASN A 105 15.56 -12.87 -4.09
C ASN A 105 16.18 -11.74 -3.26
N GLY A 106 15.52 -11.27 -2.19
CA GLY A 106 16.04 -10.19 -1.36
C GLY A 106 17.16 -10.62 -0.42
N TYR A 107 18.26 -9.85 -0.40
CA TYR A 107 19.32 -9.99 0.60
C TYR A 107 19.70 -8.64 1.20
N PHE A 108 19.85 -8.57 2.51
CA PHE A 108 20.57 -7.47 3.14
C PHE A 108 22.06 -7.63 2.93
N GLY A 109 22.73 -6.51 2.66
CA GLY A 109 24.18 -6.43 2.67
C GLY A 109 24.68 -5.01 2.87
N LEU A 110 25.97 -4.83 2.62
CA LEU A 110 26.63 -3.52 2.66
C LEU A 110 27.04 -3.12 1.24
N SER A 111 26.77 -1.87 0.88
CA SER A 111 27.44 -1.21 -0.25
C SER A 111 28.89 -0.85 0.12
N GLU A 112 29.65 -0.37 -0.88
CA GLU A 112 31.09 -0.06 -0.70
C GLU A 112 31.37 0.97 0.39
N ASP A 113 30.46 1.92 0.56
CA ASP A 113 30.52 2.96 1.59
C ASP A 113 30.09 2.46 2.99
N GLY A 114 29.69 1.19 3.13
CA GLY A 114 29.19 0.65 4.40
C GLY A 114 27.71 0.97 4.66
N THR A 115 26.95 1.36 3.64
CA THR A 115 25.50 1.54 3.75
C THR A 115 24.76 0.21 3.75
N LEU A 116 24.01 -0.05 4.83
CA LEU A 116 23.10 -1.19 4.91
C LEU A 116 22.04 -1.01 3.84
N SER A 117 21.97 -1.99 2.95
CA SER A 117 21.12 -1.95 1.77
C SER A 117 20.52 -3.33 1.49
N ILE A 118 19.48 -3.35 0.68
CA ILE A 118 18.87 -4.55 0.14
C ILE A 118 19.23 -4.68 -1.33
N PHE A 119 19.56 -5.91 -1.72
CA PHE A 119 19.93 -6.28 -3.08
C PHE A 119 19.01 -7.37 -3.63
N ASN A 120 18.80 -7.36 -4.94
CA ASN A 120 18.15 -8.43 -5.70
C ASN A 120 19.20 -9.50 -6.02
N GLY A 121 19.33 -10.48 -5.13
CA GLY A 121 20.40 -11.47 -5.13
C GLY A 121 21.43 -11.18 -4.06
N LYS A 122 22.55 -11.91 -4.08
CA LYS A 122 23.65 -11.64 -3.15
C LYS A 122 24.15 -10.20 -3.33
N PRO A 123 24.67 -9.56 -2.26
CA PRO A 123 25.17 -8.20 -2.33
C PRO A 123 26.20 -8.02 -3.46
N ASP A 124 25.75 -7.33 -4.51
CA ASP A 124 26.52 -6.83 -5.63
C ASP A 124 26.00 -5.43 -5.96
N GLN A 125 26.84 -4.55 -6.50
CA GLN A 125 26.44 -3.15 -6.71
C GLN A 125 25.42 -2.97 -7.84
N SER A 126 25.29 -3.94 -8.74
CA SER A 126 24.44 -3.87 -9.92
C SER A 126 22.95 -4.05 -9.62
N ASN A 127 22.61 -4.62 -8.47
CA ASN A 127 21.26 -5.06 -8.15
C ASN A 127 20.70 -4.43 -6.87
N LEU A 128 21.08 -3.18 -6.56
CA LEU A 128 20.59 -2.43 -5.41
C LEU A 128 19.07 -2.16 -5.54
N ILE A 129 18.28 -2.61 -4.56
CA ILE A 129 16.85 -2.31 -4.45
C ILE A 129 16.66 -1.03 -3.62
N GLN A 130 17.23 -1.03 -2.41
CA GLN A 130 16.99 0.05 -1.45
C GLN A 130 18.15 0.22 -0.48
N SER A 131 18.52 1.47 -0.20
CA SER A 131 19.49 1.82 0.83
C SER A 131 18.80 2.36 2.08
N PHE A 132 19.36 2.06 3.24
CA PHE A 132 18.83 2.49 4.54
C PHE A 132 19.75 3.50 5.22
N PHE A 133 20.79 3.01 5.89
CA PHE A 133 21.69 3.84 6.70
C PHE A 133 23.12 3.28 6.69
N GLN A 134 24.09 4.16 6.84
CA GLN A 134 25.50 3.79 6.97
C GLN A 134 25.76 3.19 8.35
N ILE A 135 26.49 2.07 8.40
CA ILE A 135 26.87 1.43 9.66
C ILE A 135 28.31 1.79 10.03
N ASP A 136 28.58 2.04 11.32
CA ASP A 136 29.96 2.15 11.80
C ASP A 136 30.64 0.78 11.79
N MET A 137 31.38 0.53 10.71
CA MET A 137 32.12 -0.71 10.48
C MET A 137 33.06 -1.06 11.63
N ARG A 138 33.58 -0.07 12.38
CA ARG A 138 34.48 -0.31 13.51
C ARG A 138 33.77 -0.91 14.72
N ARG A 139 32.45 -0.74 14.81
CA ARG A 139 31.60 -1.29 15.88
C ARG A 139 31.02 -2.66 15.53
N LEU A 140 31.21 -3.13 14.30
CA LEU A 140 30.76 -4.45 13.86
C LEU A 140 31.81 -5.52 14.15
N GLU A 141 31.36 -6.62 14.76
CA GLU A 141 32.13 -7.85 14.85
C GLU A 141 32.53 -8.36 13.46
N SER A 142 33.77 -8.85 13.30
CA SER A 142 34.29 -9.33 12.01
C SER A 142 33.45 -10.45 11.40
N SER A 143 32.81 -11.28 12.23
CA SER A 143 31.90 -12.33 11.77
C SER A 143 30.60 -11.76 11.20
N THR A 144 30.08 -10.69 11.79
CA THR A 144 28.89 -9.98 11.36
C THR A 144 29.13 -9.21 10.07
N GLN A 145 30.29 -8.56 9.94
CA GLN A 145 30.72 -7.94 8.68
C GLN A 145 30.71 -8.95 7.54
N LYS A 146 31.32 -10.12 7.73
CA LYS A 146 31.32 -11.19 6.73
C LYS A 146 29.91 -11.66 6.36
N LYS A 147 28.99 -11.76 7.32
CA LYS A 147 27.59 -12.11 7.04
C LYS A 147 26.91 -11.07 6.14
N LEU A 148 27.10 -9.79 6.45
CA LEU A 148 26.54 -8.69 5.64
C LEU A 148 27.19 -8.62 4.25
N MET A 149 28.50 -8.84 4.14
CA MET A 149 29.18 -8.92 2.84
C MET A 149 28.70 -10.10 1.98
N ASN A 150 28.42 -11.25 2.61
CA ASN A 150 27.94 -12.44 1.91
C ASN A 150 26.45 -12.37 1.55
N GLY A 151 25.69 -11.49 2.23
CA GLY A 151 24.25 -11.37 2.11
C GLY A 151 23.50 -12.14 3.19
N ILE A 152 22.52 -11.48 3.80
CA ILE A 152 21.54 -12.11 4.70
C ILE A 152 20.21 -12.22 3.95
N PRO A 153 19.72 -13.42 3.61
CA PRO A 153 18.49 -13.60 2.85
C PRO A 153 17.27 -13.11 3.63
N ILE A 154 16.29 -12.56 2.91
CA ILE A 154 15.05 -12.02 3.47
C ILE A 154 13.90 -12.92 2.99
N LYS A 155 13.37 -13.78 3.86
CA LYS A 155 12.32 -14.74 3.45
C LYS A 155 10.91 -14.27 3.81
N ASN A 156 10.81 -13.39 4.79
CA ASN A 156 9.54 -12.94 5.34
C ASN A 156 9.71 -11.57 6.03
N LYS A 157 8.58 -10.97 6.43
CA LYS A 157 8.56 -9.70 7.16
C LYS A 157 9.41 -9.70 8.44
N TYR A 158 9.44 -10.82 9.19
CA TYR A 158 10.19 -10.87 10.43
C TYR A 158 11.69 -10.75 10.18
N ASP A 159 12.23 -11.42 9.16
CA ASP A 159 13.64 -11.28 8.76
C ASP A 159 13.95 -9.82 8.39
N TYR A 160 13.05 -9.19 7.62
CA TYR A 160 13.15 -7.79 7.20
C TYR A 160 13.24 -6.84 8.40
N THR A 161 12.28 -6.93 9.33
CA THR A 161 12.23 -6.05 10.50
C THR A 161 13.38 -6.34 11.47
N SER A 162 13.67 -7.62 11.74
CA SER A 162 14.70 -8.04 12.69
C SER A 162 16.09 -7.52 12.31
N VAL A 163 16.46 -7.60 11.03
CA VAL A 163 17.75 -7.12 10.53
C VAL A 163 17.86 -5.60 10.68
N LEU A 164 16.84 -4.85 10.26
CA LEU A 164 16.83 -3.40 10.39
C LEU A 164 16.94 -2.95 11.85
N GLU A 165 16.19 -3.58 12.77
CA GLU A 165 16.23 -3.28 14.20
C GLU A 165 17.57 -3.63 14.84
N THR A 166 18.17 -4.76 14.44
CA THR A 166 19.47 -5.21 14.96
C THR A 166 20.59 -4.23 14.63
N TYR A 167 20.62 -3.68 13.42
CA TYR A 167 21.72 -2.84 12.96
C TYR A 167 21.49 -1.33 13.12
N ARG A 168 20.23 -0.89 13.31
CA ARG A 168 19.90 0.54 13.51
C ARG A 168 20.72 1.21 14.63
N PRO A 169 20.99 0.60 15.80
CA PRO A 169 21.85 1.19 16.84
C PRO A 169 23.33 1.39 16.46
N LEU A 170 23.76 0.78 15.36
CA LEU A 170 25.12 0.90 14.81
C LEU A 170 25.21 1.95 13.69
N SER A 171 24.09 2.62 13.36
CA SER A 171 24.07 3.67 12.35
C SER A 171 24.98 4.84 12.71
N ILE A 172 25.58 5.45 11.68
CA ILE A 172 26.29 6.72 11.77
C ILE A 172 25.30 7.81 11.35
N ASN A 173 25.17 8.85 12.17
CA ASN A 173 24.45 10.08 11.84
C ASN A 173 25.33 11.01 11.01
#